data_AF-A0A061A7L6-F1
#
_entry.id   AF-A0A061A7L6-F1
#
_cell.length_a   1.000
_cell.length_b   1.000
_cell.length_c   1.000
_cell.angle_alpha   90.00
_cell.angle_beta   90.00
_cell.angle_gamma   90.00
#
_symmetry.space_group_name_H-M   'P 1'
#
loop_
_entity.id
_entity.type
_entity.pdbx_description
1 polymer ?
#
loop_
_entity_poly.entity_id
_entity_poly.type
_entity_poly.pdbx_seq_one_letter_code
_entity_poly.pdbx_strand_id
1 'polypeptide(L)'
;MFNVLSCSTSLNIFQVMQKLGKADETRDVAFEEGVINFNKQYTEGSKLQKDLRVYLAAVQTMHESSKNLKECLSDMYEPEWYGKEDVDSIVEVRGHLYLCYKKSD
;
A
#
# COMPACT_ATOMS: atom_id res chain seq x y z
N MET A 1 30.98 30.44 13.25
CA MET A 1 31.28 29.10 13.80
C MET A 1 31.16 29.02 15.33
N PHE A 2 31.53 30.08 16.08
CA PHE A 2 31.47 30.09 17.55
C PHE A 2 30.07 29.96 18.20
N ASN A 3 29.00 30.47 17.56
CA ASN A 3 27.63 30.41 18.14
C ASN A 3 27.00 29.00 18.13
N VAL A 4 27.36 28.14 17.18
CA VAL A 4 26.78 26.80 17.06
C VAL A 4 27.34 25.87 18.14
N LEU A 5 28.64 26.00 18.46
CA LEU A 5 29.28 25.26 19.54
C LEU A 5 28.75 25.68 20.92
N SER A 6 28.48 26.98 21.14
CA SER A 6 27.87 27.49 22.38
C SER A 6 26.44 26.98 22.59
N CYS A 7 25.65 26.91 21.51
CA CYS A 7 24.30 26.35 21.56
C CYS A 7 24.32 24.83 21.86
N SER A 8 25.26 24.11 21.25
CA SER A 8 25.44 22.67 21.49
C SER A 8 25.88 22.37 22.92
N THR A 9 26.82 23.14 23.49
CA THR A 9 27.24 22.94 24.89
C THR A 9 26.13 23.29 25.88
N SER A 10 25.34 24.33 25.61
CA SER A 10 24.18 24.70 26.44
C SER A 10 23.09 23.62 26.44
N LEU A 11 22.80 23.01 25.28
CA LEU A 11 21.84 21.90 25.16
C LEU A 11 22.30 20.63 25.90
N ASN A 12 23.61 20.32 25.83
CA ASN A 12 24.18 19.19 26.55
C ASN A 12 24.12 19.38 28.08
N ILE A 13 24.40 20.58 28.57
CA ILE A 13 24.28 20.90 30.01
C ILE A 13 22.84 20.73 30.49
N PHE A 14 21.87 21.18 29.69
CA PHE A 14 20.44 21.02 29.99
C PHE A 14 20.04 19.54 30.09
N GLN A 15 20.47 18.70 29.13
CA GLN A 15 20.23 17.25 29.16
C GLN A 15 20.89 16.56 30.37
N VAL A 16 22.09 16.99 30.77
CA VAL A 16 22.77 16.46 31.97
C VAL A 16 22.03 16.86 33.25
N MET A 17 21.51 18.10 33.33
CA MET A 17 20.74 18.58 34.48
C MET A 17 19.39 17.86 34.61
N GLN A 18 18.74 17.50 33.50
CA GLN A 18 17.54 16.67 33.47
C GLN A 18 17.81 15.25 34.00
N LYS A 19 18.91 14.61 33.57
CA LYS A 19 19.33 13.28 34.08
C LYS A 19 19.68 13.28 35.58
N LEU A 20 20.10 14.42 36.12
CA LEU A 20 20.40 14.61 37.55
C LEU A 20 19.17 15.01 38.38
N GLY A 21 17.98 15.13 37.77
CA GLY A 21 16.75 15.55 38.46
C GLY A 21 16.78 16.99 38.98
N LYS A 22 17.73 17.81 38.50
CA LYS A 22 17.93 19.22 38.92
C LYS A 22 17.29 20.23 37.98
N ALA A 23 16.78 19.75 36.84
CA ALA A 23 15.93 20.48 35.93
C ALA A 23 14.72 19.60 35.65
N ASP A 24 13.51 20.18 35.74
CA ASP A 24 12.30 19.46 35.42
C ASP A 24 12.26 19.19 33.91
N GLU A 25 12.06 17.94 33.52
CA GLU A 25 11.81 17.63 32.12
C GLU A 25 10.43 18.19 31.80
N THR A 26 10.36 19.34 31.12
CA THR A 26 9.08 19.86 30.61
C THR A 26 8.66 18.95 29.45
N ARG A 27 8.29 17.72 29.78
CA ARG A 27 7.81 16.70 28.86
C ARG A 27 6.51 17.23 28.32
N ASP A 28 6.52 17.62 27.05
CA ASP A 28 5.30 17.92 26.34
C ASP A 28 4.58 16.60 26.03
N VAL A 29 3.86 16.09 27.03
CA VAL A 29 3.13 14.82 26.97
C VAL A 29 2.15 14.81 25.80
N ALA A 30 1.58 15.98 25.45
CA ALA A 30 0.69 16.11 24.31
C ALA A 30 1.43 15.92 22.97
N PHE A 31 2.68 16.41 22.87
CA PHE A 31 3.52 16.14 21.70
C PHE A 31 3.93 14.67 21.61
N GLU A 32 4.33 14.03 22.73
CA GLU A 32 4.65 12.60 22.76
C GLU A 32 3.45 11.74 22.31
N GLU A 33 2.24 12.05 22.78
CA GLU A 33 1.01 11.37 22.36
C GLU A 33 0.70 11.60 20.88
N GLY A 34 0.92 12.82 20.37
CA GLY A 34 0.80 13.13 18.94
C GLY A 34 1.76 12.31 18.08
N VAL A 35 3.02 12.15 18.52
CA VAL A 35 4.04 11.32 17.85
C VAL A 35 3.64 9.84 17.86
N ILE A 36 3.10 9.34 18.97
CA ILE A 36 2.60 7.95 19.07
C ILE A 36 1.45 7.72 18.09
N ASN A 37 0.47 8.62 18.07
CA ASN A 37 -0.68 8.53 17.17
C ASN A 37 -0.28 8.63 15.69
N PHE A 38 0.67 9.50 15.36
CA PHE A 38 1.22 9.61 14.01
C PHE A 38 1.90 8.31 13.57
N ASN A 39 2.77 7.74 14.40
CA ASN A 39 3.44 6.47 14.10
C ASN A 39 2.45 5.32 13.94
N LYS A 40 1.38 5.31 14.75
CA LYS A 40 0.29 4.34 14.61
C LYS A 40 -0.41 4.49 13.26
N GLN A 41 -0.82 5.72 12.88
CA GLN A 41 -1.42 5.96 11.58
C GLN A 41 -0.51 5.58 10.42
N TYR A 42 0.77 5.93 10.50
CA TYR A 42 1.76 5.57 9.48
C TYR A 42 1.91 4.05 9.32
N THR A 43 1.95 3.32 10.44
CA THR A 43 2.10 1.86 10.44
C THR A 43 0.86 1.19 9.84
N GLU A 44 -0.33 1.57 10.29
CA GLU A 44 -1.59 1.02 9.78
C GLU A 44 -1.80 1.38 8.30
N GLY A 45 -1.48 2.62 7.89
CA GLY A 45 -1.54 3.04 6.49
C GLY A 45 -0.57 2.26 5.60
N SER A 46 0.66 2.03 6.07
CA SER A 46 1.66 1.23 5.35
C SER A 46 1.21 -0.23 5.20
N LYS A 47 0.58 -0.79 6.23
CA LYS A 47 0.00 -2.14 6.19
C LYS A 47 -1.13 -2.22 5.18
N LEU A 48 -2.10 -1.30 5.23
CA LEU A 48 -3.20 -1.24 4.28
C LEU A 48 -2.70 -1.10 2.83
N GLN A 49 -1.71 -0.26 2.59
CA GLN A 49 -1.11 -0.11 1.26
C GLN A 49 -0.50 -1.42 0.74
N LYS A 50 0.14 -2.20 1.62
CA LYS A 50 0.67 -3.53 1.27
C LYS A 50 -0.45 -4.51 0.97
N ASP A 51 -1.50 -4.53 1.80
CA ASP A 51 -2.64 -5.42 1.61
C ASP A 51 -3.37 -5.13 0.29
N LEU A 52 -3.54 -3.84 -0.07
CA LEU A 52 -4.11 -3.44 -1.36
C LEU A 52 -3.24 -3.89 -2.55
N ARG A 53 -1.90 -3.83 -2.43
CA ARG A 53 -1.01 -4.34 -3.47
C ARG A 53 -1.14 -5.85 -3.67
N VAL A 54 -1.27 -6.61 -2.57
CA VAL A 54 -1.50 -8.06 -2.63
C VAL A 54 -2.87 -8.35 -3.25
N TYR A 55 -3.91 -7.61 -2.86
CA TYR A 55 -5.24 -7.75 -3.45
C TYR A 55 -5.23 -7.49 -4.96
N LEU A 56 -4.55 -6.42 -5.40
CA LEU A 56 -4.38 -6.11 -6.82
C LEU A 56 -3.70 -7.26 -7.57
N ALA A 57 -2.63 -7.84 -7.01
CA ALA A 57 -1.97 -9.00 -7.61
C ALA A 57 -2.91 -10.21 -7.70
N ALA A 58 -3.72 -10.48 -6.67
CA ALA A 58 -4.69 -11.57 -6.69
C ALA A 58 -5.76 -11.38 -7.78
N VAL A 59 -6.24 -10.15 -7.98
CA VAL A 59 -7.19 -9.82 -9.07
C VAL A 59 -6.56 -10.06 -10.44
N GLN A 60 -5.27 -9.74 -10.62
CA GLN A 60 -4.54 -10.01 -11.86
C GLN A 60 -4.43 -11.52 -12.12
N THR A 61 -4.03 -12.31 -11.12
CA THR A 61 -3.95 -13.77 -11.22
C THR A 61 -5.33 -14.40 -11.49
N MET A 62 -6.40 -13.86 -10.90
CA MET A 62 -7.76 -14.31 -11.16
C MET A 62 -8.18 -14.01 -12.60
N HIS A 63 -7.84 -12.83 -13.13
CA HIS A 63 -8.10 -12.49 -14.52
C HIS A 63 -7.37 -13.44 -15.48
N GLU A 64 -6.09 -13.70 -15.22
CA GLU A 64 -5.28 -14.61 -16.04
C GLU A 64 -5.79 -16.06 -15.99
N SER A 65 -6.14 -16.56 -14.80
CA SER A 65 -6.79 -17.87 -14.64
C SER A 65 -8.12 -17.94 -15.41
N SER A 66 -8.93 -16.88 -15.35
CA SER A 66 -10.19 -16.80 -16.08
C SER A 66 -9.96 -16.80 -17.60
N LYS A 67 -8.92 -16.13 -18.08
CA LYS A 67 -8.52 -16.12 -19.49
C LYS A 67 -8.10 -17.53 -19.92
N ASN A 68 -7.20 -18.18 -19.19
CA ASN A 68 -6.72 -19.53 -19.50
C ASN A 68 -7.86 -20.55 -19.58
N LEU A 69 -8.82 -20.50 -18.63
CA LEU A 69 -10.00 -21.37 -18.67
C LEU A 69 -10.82 -21.21 -19.95
N LYS A 70 -10.95 -19.97 -20.44
CA LYS A 70 -11.70 -19.67 -21.67
C LYS A 70 -10.94 -20.07 -22.91
N GLU A 71 -9.62 -19.90 -22.93
CA GLU A 71 -8.76 -20.40 -24.01
C GLU A 71 -8.90 -21.92 -24.12
N CYS A 72 -8.80 -22.64 -23.00
CA CYS A 72 -9.05 -24.08 -22.99
C CYS A 72 -10.46 -24.44 -23.48
N LEU A 73 -11.50 -23.69 -23.08
CA LEU A 73 -12.86 -23.92 -23.55
C LEU A 73 -13.00 -23.68 -25.06
N SER A 74 -12.37 -22.62 -25.57
CA SER A 74 -12.37 -22.29 -27.00
C SER A 74 -11.63 -23.35 -27.82
N ASP A 75 -10.50 -23.84 -27.34
CA ASP A 75 -9.70 -24.88 -27.99
C ASP A 75 -10.44 -26.21 -28.10
N MET A 76 -11.34 -26.49 -27.16
CA MET A 76 -12.19 -27.69 -27.16
C MET A 76 -13.48 -27.54 -27.96
N TYR A 77 -13.89 -26.31 -28.31
CA TYR A 77 -15.16 -26.05 -28.97
C TYR A 77 -15.01 -26.16 -30.49
N GLU A 78 -15.71 -27.09 -31.12
CA GLU A 78 -15.65 -27.22 -32.58
C GLU A 78 -16.40 -26.09 -33.29
N PRO A 79 -15.95 -25.65 -34.47
CA PRO A 79 -16.57 -24.55 -35.23
C PRO A 79 -18.03 -24.79 -35.61
N GLU A 80 -18.44 -26.05 -35.74
CA GLU A 80 -19.79 -26.45 -36.15
C GLU A 80 -20.77 -26.47 -34.97
N TRP A 81 -20.30 -26.26 -33.75
CA TRP A 81 -21.12 -26.31 -32.55
C TRP A 81 -21.92 -25.00 -32.37
N TYR A 82 -23.19 -25.16 -32.04
CA TYR A 82 -24.12 -24.05 -31.84
C TYR A 82 -23.65 -23.11 -30.72
N GLY A 83 -23.71 -21.80 -30.96
CA GLY A 83 -23.37 -20.78 -29.96
C GLY A 83 -21.89 -20.43 -29.86
N LYS A 84 -21.04 -20.89 -30.80
CA LYS A 84 -19.61 -20.52 -30.87
C LYS A 84 -19.39 -19.00 -30.92
N GLU A 85 -20.18 -18.28 -31.71
CA GLU A 85 -20.12 -16.81 -31.79
C GLU A 85 -20.49 -16.12 -30.46
N ASP A 86 -21.46 -16.65 -29.72
CA ASP A 86 -21.85 -16.12 -28.41
C ASP A 86 -20.73 -16.33 -27.38
N VAL A 87 -20.10 -17.52 -27.38
CA VAL A 87 -18.96 -17.83 -26.53
C VAL A 87 -17.78 -16.90 -26.83
N ASP A 88 -17.48 -16.66 -28.10
CA ASP A 88 -16.38 -15.79 -28.53
C ASP A 88 -16.66 -14.31 -28.17
N SER A 89 -17.90 -13.83 -28.30
CA SER A 89 -18.30 -12.48 -27.89
C SER A 89 -18.14 -12.23 -26.38
N ILE A 90 -18.45 -13.23 -25.54
CA ILE A 90 -18.30 -13.16 -24.08
C ILE A 90 -16.81 -13.14 -23.67
N VAL A 91 -15.91 -13.67 -24.51
CA VAL A 91 -14.46 -13.60 -24.30
C VAL A 91 -13.95 -12.18 -24.55
N GLU A 92 -14.33 -11.54 -25.66
CA GLU A 92 -13.91 -10.17 -26.00
C GLU A 92 -14.37 -9.13 -24.97
N VAL A 93 -15.64 -9.16 -24.56
CA VAL A 93 -16.21 -8.18 -23.63
C VAL A 93 -15.50 -8.19 -22.27
N ARG A 94 -15.08 -9.37 -21.79
CA ARG A 94 -14.37 -9.48 -20.49
C ARG A 94 -12.90 -9.07 -20.57
N GLY A 95 -12.27 -9.18 -21.73
CA GLY A 95 -10.92 -8.65 -21.97
C GLY A 95 -10.90 -7.12 -21.89
N HIS A 96 -11.90 -6.47 -22.51
CA HIS A 96 -12.03 -5.01 -22.50
C HIS A 96 -12.22 -4.44 -21.07
N LEU A 97 -13.07 -5.06 -20.25
CA LEU A 97 -13.32 -4.62 -18.87
C LEU A 97 -12.05 -4.61 -18.00
N TYR A 98 -11.20 -5.63 -18.13
CA TYR A 98 -9.94 -5.69 -17.38
C TYR A 98 -8.91 -4.67 -17.88
N LEU A 99 -8.85 -4.44 -19.19
CA LEU A 99 -8.00 -3.39 -19.78
C LEU A 99 -8.46 -1.99 -19.37
N CYS A 100 -9.77 -1.75 -19.21
CA CYS A 100 -10.30 -0.51 -18.64
C CYS A 100 -9.87 -0.33 -17.19
N TYR A 101 -9.94 -1.38 -16.36
CA TYR A 101 -9.44 -1.34 -14.98
C TYR A 101 -7.93 -1.03 -14.94
N LYS A 102 -7.14 -1.68 -15.81
CA LYS A 102 -5.69 -1.46 -15.92
C LYS A 102 -5.28 -0.08 -16.42
N LYS A 103 -6.12 0.60 -17.21
CA LYS A 103 -5.84 1.96 -17.73
C LYS A 103 -6.18 3.08 -16.75
N SER A 104 -6.88 2.79 -15.65
CA SER A 104 -7.26 3.78 -14.64
C SER A 104 -6.21 3.98 -13.55
N ASP A 105 -5.22 3.09 -13.43
CA ASP A 105 -3.98 3.26 -12.63
C ASP A 105 -2.87 3.91 -13.46
#